data_AF-A0AAW4PUJ4-F1
#
_entry.id   AF-A0AAW4PUJ4-F1
#
_cell.length_a   1.000
_cell.length_b   1.000
_cell.length_c   1.000
_cell.angle_alpha   90.00
_cell.angle_beta   90.00
_cell.angle_gamma   90.00
#
_symmetry.space_group_name_H-M   'P 1'
#
loop_
_entity.id
_entity.type
_entity.pdbx_description
1 polymer ?
#
loop_
_entity_poly.entity_id
_entity_poly.type
_entity_poly.pdbx_seq_one_letter_code
_entity_poly.pdbx_strand_id
1 'polypeptide(L)'
;MEPNAFRTPDGDSVTALTAAEMRAVDPDRVVTLALPKTGLVGLDADLVLADIGLPSGVYARLDLPEASPFGDEYAVALSPST
;
A
#
# COMPACT_ATOMS: atom_id res chain seq x y z
N MET A 1 -16.62 -9.79 -10.09
CA MET A 1 -15.34 -10.15 -9.46
C MET A 1 -15.60 -11.36 -8.59
N GLU A 2 -14.78 -12.40 -8.70
CA GLU A 2 -14.90 -13.60 -7.85
C GLU A 2 -14.41 -13.25 -6.43
N PRO A 3 -15.27 -13.30 -5.40
CA PRO A 3 -14.93 -12.80 -4.07
C PRO A 3 -13.85 -13.65 -3.36
N ASN A 4 -13.77 -14.96 -3.65
CA ASN A 4 -12.81 -15.86 -2.99
C ASN A 4 -11.68 -16.28 -3.96
N ALA A 5 -11.23 -15.34 -4.78
CA ALA A 5 -10.17 -15.58 -5.77
C ALA A 5 -8.78 -15.77 -5.14
N PHE A 6 -8.57 -15.34 -3.90
CA PHE A 6 -7.28 -15.37 -3.22
C PHE A 6 -7.28 -16.35 -2.04
N ARG A 7 -6.10 -16.92 -1.72
CA ARG A 7 -5.91 -17.84 -0.59
C ARG A 7 -4.64 -17.52 0.18
N THR A 8 -4.62 -17.85 1.46
CA THR A 8 -3.41 -17.84 2.30
C THR A 8 -2.49 -19.02 1.92
N PRO A 9 -1.21 -19.03 2.35
CA PRO A 9 -0.32 -20.19 2.18
C PRO A 9 -0.88 -21.49 2.77
N ASP A 10 -1.66 -21.39 3.85
CA ASP A 10 -2.30 -22.53 4.52
C ASP A 10 -3.60 -22.99 3.81
N GLY A 11 -4.03 -22.26 2.77
CA GLY A 11 -5.16 -22.62 1.90
C GLY A 11 -6.48 -21.92 2.22
N ASP A 12 -6.54 -21.12 3.27
CA ASP A 12 -7.74 -20.37 3.67
C ASP A 12 -8.11 -19.33 2.62
N SER A 13 -9.41 -19.22 2.27
CA SER A 13 -9.87 -18.20 1.33
C SER A 13 -9.74 -16.81 1.92
N VAL A 14 -9.25 -15.87 1.12
CA VAL A 14 -9.20 -14.43 1.42
C VAL A 14 -10.24 -13.73 0.55
N THR A 15 -11.19 -13.05 1.19
CA THR A 15 -12.28 -12.36 0.48
C THR A 15 -11.79 -11.04 -0.12
N ALA A 16 -11.87 -10.93 -1.44
CA ALA A 16 -11.67 -9.68 -2.16
C ALA A 16 -12.88 -8.77 -2.00
N LEU A 17 -12.67 -7.57 -1.45
CA LEU A 17 -13.69 -6.55 -1.30
C LEU A 17 -13.74 -5.62 -2.53
N THR A 18 -14.95 -5.22 -2.91
CA THR A 18 -15.14 -4.16 -3.91
C THR A 18 -14.76 -2.79 -3.33
N ALA A 19 -14.56 -1.81 -4.20
CA ALA A 19 -14.36 -0.42 -3.77
C ALA A 19 -15.55 0.14 -2.97
N ALA A 20 -16.77 -0.37 -3.17
CA ALA A 20 -17.95 0.04 -2.39
C ALA A 20 -17.87 -0.50 -0.96
N GLU A 21 -17.55 -1.78 -0.80
CA GLU A 21 -17.40 -2.41 0.52
C GLU A 21 -16.19 -1.86 1.28
N MET A 22 -15.08 -1.60 0.59
CA MET A 22 -13.88 -0.99 1.19
C MET A 22 -14.14 0.36 1.84
N ARG A 23 -15.14 1.14 1.39
CA ARG A 23 -15.48 2.44 2.01
C ARG A 23 -16.14 2.31 3.38
N ALA A 24 -16.68 1.13 3.70
CA ALA A 24 -17.28 0.85 5.01
C ALA A 24 -16.26 0.28 6.01
N VAL A 25 -15.03 0.00 5.57
CA VAL A 25 -13.95 -0.45 6.44
C VAL A 25 -13.37 0.76 7.16
N ASP A 26 -13.24 0.65 8.48
CA ASP A 26 -12.60 1.62 9.36
C ASP A 26 -11.27 1.03 9.88
N PRO A 27 -10.15 1.24 9.19
CA PRO A 27 -8.89 0.57 9.52
C PRO A 27 -8.07 1.35 10.55
N ASP A 28 -7.53 0.67 11.56
CA ASP A 28 -6.52 1.29 12.45
C ASP A 28 -5.21 1.61 11.70
N ARG A 29 -4.89 0.84 10.64
CA ARG A 29 -3.66 0.97 9.85
C ARG A 29 -3.87 0.60 8.39
N VAL A 30 -3.23 1.35 7.49
CA VAL A 30 -3.19 1.05 6.05
C VAL A 30 -1.77 0.99 5.55
N VAL A 31 -1.45 -0.11 4.85
CA VAL A 31 -0.19 -0.30 4.14
C VAL A 31 -0.41 -0.02 2.65
N THR A 32 0.37 0.89 2.08
CA THR A 32 0.41 1.17 0.65
C THR A 32 1.68 0.61 0.03
N LEU A 33 1.56 0.11 -1.20
CA LEU A 33 2.63 -0.57 -1.92
C LEU A 33 3.12 0.29 -3.08
N ALA A 34 4.43 0.23 -3.35
CA ALA A 34 5.16 0.96 -4.38
C ALA A 34 5.22 2.49 -4.18
N LEU A 35 4.08 3.17 -4.20
CA LEU A 35 3.99 4.62 -4.01
C LEU A 35 2.74 4.96 -3.17
N PRO A 36 2.75 6.06 -2.41
CA PRO A 36 1.54 6.59 -1.80
C PRO A 36 0.45 6.84 -2.84
N LYS A 37 -0.80 6.50 -2.51
CA LYS A 37 -1.95 6.70 -3.40
C LYS A 37 -2.77 7.89 -2.93
N THR A 38 -3.23 8.72 -3.86
CA THR A 38 -4.00 9.93 -3.56
C THR A 38 -5.31 9.66 -2.81
N GLY A 39 -5.88 8.46 -2.96
CA GLY A 39 -7.05 8.03 -2.19
C GLY A 39 -6.81 7.84 -0.69
N LEU A 40 -5.56 7.91 -0.21
CA LEU A 40 -5.20 7.82 1.21
C LEU A 40 -5.23 9.18 1.92
N VAL A 41 -5.38 10.28 1.18
CA VAL A 41 -5.40 11.63 1.75
C VAL A 41 -6.62 11.78 2.66
N GLY A 42 -6.38 12.21 3.91
CA GLY A 42 -7.44 12.44 4.89
C GLY A 42 -8.01 11.17 5.54
N LEU A 43 -7.38 10.00 5.32
CA LEU A 43 -7.75 8.79 6.03
C LEU A 43 -7.28 8.89 7.49
N ASP A 44 -8.20 8.62 8.43
CA ASP A 44 -7.91 8.57 9.86
C ASP A 44 -7.34 7.19 10.25
N ALA A 45 -6.11 6.92 9.81
CA ALA A 45 -5.43 5.66 10.04
C ALA A 45 -3.90 5.85 10.05
N ASP A 46 -3.18 4.96 10.73
CA ASP A 46 -1.73 4.88 10.58
C ASP A 46 -1.38 4.51 9.13
N LEU A 47 -0.66 5.38 8.42
CA LEU A 47 -0.23 5.12 7.04
C LEU A 47 1.21 4.60 6.99
N VAL A 48 1.42 3.50 6.29
CA VAL A 48 2.73 2.87 6.09
C VAL A 48 2.98 2.65 4.60
N LEU A 49 4.14 3.06 4.10
CA LEU A 49 4.62 2.68 2.79
C LEU A 49 5.50 1.44 2.94
N ALA A 50 5.23 0.37 2.20
CA ALA A 50 6.04 -0.84 2.20
C ALA A 50 6.78 -1.04 0.88
N ASP A 51 8.03 -1.48 0.97
CA ASP A 51 8.86 -1.84 -0.17
C ASP A 51 8.45 -3.21 -0.71
N ILE A 52 8.23 -3.29 -2.02
CA ILE A 52 7.93 -4.54 -2.73
C ILE A 52 9.08 -4.96 -3.65
N GLY A 53 10.25 -4.33 -3.51
CA GLY A 53 11.46 -4.63 -4.29
C GLY A 53 11.39 -4.11 -5.73
N LEU A 54 10.73 -2.96 -5.96
CA LEU A 54 10.74 -2.34 -7.28
C LEU A 54 12.16 -1.89 -7.65
N PRO A 55 12.69 -2.27 -8.83
CA PRO A 55 14.00 -1.80 -9.27
C PRO A 55 14.04 -0.27 -9.40
N SER A 56 15.17 0.37 -9.07
CA SER A 56 15.35 1.83 -9.15
C SER A 56 14.99 2.43 -10.52
N GLY A 57 15.30 1.71 -11.60
CA GLY A 57 14.93 2.10 -12.96
C GLY A 57 13.41 2.14 -13.25
N VAL A 58 12.56 1.65 -12.34
CA VAL A 58 11.10 1.86 -12.39
C VAL A 58 10.76 3.27 -11.90
N TYR A 59 11.35 3.72 -10.79
CA TYR A 59 11.16 5.06 -10.26
C TYR A 59 11.75 6.14 -11.16
N ALA A 60 12.94 5.89 -11.73
CA ALA A 60 13.57 6.81 -12.67
C ALA A 60 12.70 7.10 -13.92
N ARG A 61 11.92 6.11 -14.39
CA ARG A 61 10.98 6.31 -15.52
C ARG A 61 9.78 7.19 -15.18
N LEU A 62 9.53 7.43 -13.90
CA LEU A 62 8.48 8.31 -13.40
C LEU A 62 9.01 9.69 -13.02
N ASP A 63 10.27 10.00 -13.38
CA ASP A 63 10.98 11.21 -12.97
C ASP A 63 11.01 11.39 -11.44
N LEU A 64 10.99 10.28 -10.69
CA LEU A 64 11.09 10.27 -9.24
C LEU A 64 12.55 10.16 -8.78
N PRO A 65 12.90 10.69 -7.60
CA PRO A 65 14.23 10.51 -7.04
C PRO A 65 14.62 9.03 -6.96
N GLU A 66 15.85 8.69 -7.37
CA GLU A 66 16.36 7.32 -7.26
C GLU A 66 16.60 6.89 -5.81
N ALA A 67 16.75 7.86 -4.90
CA ALA A 67 16.92 7.57 -3.48
C ALA A 67 15.65 6.90 -2.94
N SER A 68 15.80 5.65 -2.51
CA SER A 68 14.75 4.88 -1.86
C SER A 68 14.24 5.61 -0.62
N PRO A 69 12.92 5.78 -0.44
CA PRO A 69 12.37 6.37 0.78
C PRO A 69 12.52 5.46 2.01
N PHE A 70 12.98 4.23 1.82
CA PHE A 70 13.02 3.19 2.84
C PHE A 70 14.35 3.11 3.61
N GLY A 71 15.44 3.66 3.07
CA GLY A 71 16.77 3.44 3.65
C GLY A 71 17.09 1.95 3.77
N ASP A 72 17.39 1.50 4.99
CA ASP A 72 17.67 0.08 5.32
C ASP A 72 16.43 -0.69 5.83
N GLU A 73 15.25 -0.05 5.86
CA GLU A 73 13.99 -0.64 6.34
C GLU A 73 13.16 -1.23 5.19
N TYR A 74 12.22 -2.13 5.50
CA TYR A 74 11.25 -2.65 4.52
C TYR A 74 9.93 -1.87 4.48
N ALA A 75 9.70 -1.01 5.46
CA ALA A 75 8.51 -0.19 5.55
C ALA A 75 8.78 1.08 6.35
N VAL A 76 8.16 2.19 5.95
CA VAL A 76 8.30 3.49 6.62
C VAL A 76 6.94 4.10 6.90
N ALA A 77 6.80 4.77 8.05
CA ALA A 77 5.60 5.52 8.38
C ALA A 77 5.48 6.74 7.47
N LEU A 78 4.27 7.00 6.96
CA LEU A 78 3.97 8.19 6.17
C LEU A 78 3.44 9.29 7.09
N SER A 79 3.93 10.50 6.87
CA SER A 79 3.38 11.72 7.48
C SER A 79 2.75 12.57 6.38
N PRO A 80 1.61 13.23 6.64
CA PRO A 80 1.06 14.19 5.70
C PRO A 80 2.05 15.34 5.47
N SER A 81 2.19 15.78 4.22
CA SER A 81 2.95 16.99 3.91
C SER A 81 2.30 18.19 4.59
N THR A 82 3.11 18.96 5.32
CA THR A 82 2.70 20.21 5.97
C THR A 82 2.45 21.32 4.95
#